data_AF-A0A8S9Q4I9-F1
#
_entry.id   AF-A0A8S9Q4I9-F1
#
_cell.length_a   1.000
_cell.length_b   1.000
_cell.length_c   1.000
_cell.angle_alpha   90.00
_cell.angle_beta   90.00
_cell.angle_gamma   90.00
#
_symmetry.space_group_name_H-M   'P 1'
#
loop_
_entity.id
_entity.type
_entity.pdbx_description
1 polymer ?
#
loop_
_entity_poly.entity_id
_entity_poly.type
_entity_poly.pdbx_seq_one_letter_code
_entity_poly.pdbx_strand_id
1 'polypeptide(L)'
;MSTRRTNVRESERIRNRAGSVGSERLRSGDVSDALTEVLREETHVSQALSRRDGKDKSVTRTKSNSPNGSEGRDRPQKKAKTNGSEGRPIVPREVVAKPFHWQFSHSKDCPITEDPDSVAHLVRHFKPASCPLPSLRNMTEHDAYLSLKLAQDRERANADQLTVAEKMGNQAASLEARLRVVSNERKLAQEQFSFLESQIETCSQKHSDDLRRATYEAKKPLADGYLDLLISLKEKLEKKKAAADCESRLREVMANIDLLKEIMNNNLLASEELPHLRAKEIELGAELDVNAVSDFSIGKLDLPGDSDLPEEFFGKEGSEGREPGDELKRAEGRFEDGEFEE
;
A
#
# COMPACT_ATOMS: atom_id res chain seq x y z
N MET A 1 -61.00 42.12 49.43
CA MET A 1 -60.88 41.10 50.49
C MET A 1 -60.28 39.82 49.90
N SER A 2 -59.42 39.13 50.64
CA SER A 2 -58.79 37.82 50.31
C SER A 2 -57.89 37.70 49.08
N THR A 3 -56.64 38.13 49.26
CA THR A 3 -55.44 37.60 48.59
C THR A 3 -55.23 36.11 48.90
N ARG A 4 -54.83 35.28 47.93
CA ARG A 4 -54.04 34.05 48.21
C ARG A 4 -52.94 33.82 47.19
N ARG A 5 -51.69 33.96 47.64
CA ARG A 5 -50.47 33.42 47.00
C ARG A 5 -50.30 31.95 47.41
N THR A 6 -49.75 31.11 46.55
CA THR A 6 -49.01 29.89 46.97
C THR A 6 -47.76 29.70 46.11
N ASN A 7 -46.66 29.33 46.76
CA ASN A 7 -45.35 29.01 46.19
C ASN A 7 -45.39 27.59 45.54
N VAL A 8 -44.63 27.26 44.49
CA VAL A 8 -43.17 27.03 44.40
C VAL A 8 -42.66 25.94 45.37
N ARG A 9 -42.06 24.89 44.78
CA ARG A 9 -41.35 23.73 45.36
C ARG A 9 -42.17 22.75 46.22
N GLU A 10 -42.55 21.62 45.60
CA GLU A 10 -42.18 20.25 46.04
C GLU A 10 -42.68 19.20 45.02
N SER A 11 -41.77 18.39 44.47
CA SER A 11 -42.02 17.08 43.84
C SER A 11 -40.70 16.46 43.37
N GLU A 12 -39.88 16.04 44.34
CA GLU A 12 -38.80 15.11 44.07
C GLU A 12 -39.36 13.67 44.04
N ARG A 13 -38.69 12.76 43.32
CA ARG A 13 -38.75 11.30 43.51
C ARG A 13 -40.05 10.58 43.10
N ILE A 14 -40.14 10.24 41.81
CA ILE A 14 -40.63 8.90 41.41
C ILE A 14 -39.50 8.19 40.66
N ARG A 15 -39.02 7.10 41.28
CA ARG A 15 -38.03 6.15 40.73
C ARG A 15 -38.73 4.80 40.70
N ASN A 16 -38.90 4.20 39.51
CA ASN A 16 -39.00 2.76 39.20
C ASN A 16 -39.32 2.64 37.69
N ARG A 17 -38.51 2.03 36.81
CA ARG A 17 -37.94 0.66 36.74
C ARG A 17 -38.80 -0.30 35.89
N ALA A 18 -38.64 -0.16 34.58
CA ALA A 18 -38.78 -1.18 33.53
C ALA A 18 -37.92 -0.71 32.34
N GLY A 19 -37.24 -1.53 31.53
CA GLY A 19 -37.03 -2.99 31.59
C GLY A 19 -36.87 -3.57 30.18
N SER A 20 -35.64 -3.93 29.77
CA SER A 20 -35.28 -4.46 28.42
C SER A 20 -35.45 -3.42 27.28
N VAL A 21 -34.59 -3.28 26.27
CA VAL A 21 -33.83 -4.26 25.47
C VAL A 21 -32.39 -3.76 25.24
N GLY A 22 -31.43 -4.67 25.20
CA GLY A 22 -30.02 -4.34 24.96
C GLY A 22 -29.75 -3.98 23.50
N SER A 23 -29.20 -2.79 23.26
CA SER A 23 -28.48 -2.46 22.04
C SER A 23 -27.03 -2.22 22.44
N GLU A 24 -26.18 -3.22 22.23
CA GLU A 24 -24.75 -3.11 22.52
C GLU A 24 -24.13 -2.09 21.58
N ARG A 25 -23.84 -0.91 22.12
CA ARG A 25 -23.18 0.18 21.42
C ARG A 25 -21.70 -0.17 21.35
N LEU A 26 -21.31 -0.93 20.32
CA LEU A 26 -19.91 -1.22 20.01
C LEU A 26 -19.11 0.08 20.10
N ARG A 27 -18.12 0.12 20.99
CA ARG A 27 -17.32 1.32 21.18
C ARG A 27 -16.30 1.35 20.05
N SER A 28 -16.09 2.55 19.49
CA SER A 28 -15.08 2.78 18.45
C SER A 28 -13.62 2.51 18.88
N GLY A 29 -13.38 1.96 20.07
CA GLY A 29 -12.06 1.48 20.51
C GLY A 29 -11.80 0.01 20.15
N ASP A 30 -12.84 -0.84 20.12
CA ASP A 30 -12.67 -2.30 20.03
C ASP A 30 -12.03 -2.74 18.69
N VAL A 31 -12.22 -1.95 17.63
CA VAL A 31 -11.60 -2.17 16.30
C VAL A 31 -10.12 -1.76 16.26
N SER A 32 -9.74 -0.76 17.06
CA SER A 32 -8.35 -0.27 17.12
C SER A 32 -7.43 -1.24 17.86
N ASP A 33 -7.92 -1.86 18.92
CA ASP A 33 -7.16 -2.84 19.70
C ASP A 33 -6.97 -4.14 18.89
N ALA A 34 -8.01 -4.62 18.20
CA ALA A 34 -7.92 -5.79 17.30
C ALA A 34 -6.87 -5.60 16.17
N LEU A 35 -6.84 -4.44 15.51
CA LEU A 35 -5.83 -4.14 14.48
C LEU A 35 -4.40 -4.05 15.07
N THR A 36 -4.26 -3.60 16.32
CA THR A 36 -2.97 -3.50 17.01
C THR A 36 -2.47 -4.84 17.56
N GLU A 37 -3.35 -5.85 17.68
CA GLU A 37 -3.00 -7.22 18.01
C GLU A 37 -2.53 -8.00 16.78
N VAL A 38 -3.27 -7.89 15.65
CA VAL A 38 -2.90 -8.52 14.36
C VAL A 38 -1.50 -8.11 13.88
N LEU A 39 -1.18 -6.81 13.94
CA LEU A 39 0.16 -6.30 13.55
C LEU A 39 1.29 -6.78 14.49
N ARG A 40 0.95 -7.25 15.70
CA ARG A 40 1.91 -7.78 16.68
C ARG A 40 2.15 -9.28 16.48
N GLU A 41 1.12 -10.04 16.13
CA GLU A 41 1.28 -11.46 15.78
C GLU A 41 2.04 -11.65 14.47
N GLU A 42 1.83 -10.79 13.47
CA GLU A 42 2.57 -10.83 12.21
C GLU A 42 4.09 -10.58 12.40
N THR A 43 4.47 -9.76 13.39
CA THR A 43 5.89 -9.55 13.73
C THR A 43 6.52 -10.73 14.48
N HIS A 44 5.75 -11.56 15.17
CA HIS A 44 6.27 -12.76 15.85
C HIS A 44 6.55 -13.92 14.89
N VAL A 45 5.77 -14.07 13.81
CA VAL A 45 6.01 -15.13 12.79
C VAL A 45 7.37 -14.94 12.09
N SER A 46 7.77 -13.70 11.84
CA SER A 46 9.07 -13.38 11.21
C SER A 46 10.27 -13.67 12.11
N GLN A 47 10.10 -13.68 13.44
CA GLN A 47 11.22 -13.87 14.38
C GLN A 47 11.53 -15.34 14.69
N ALA A 48 10.61 -16.26 14.38
CA ALA A 48 10.73 -17.69 14.67
C ALA A 48 11.71 -18.45 13.75
N LEU A 49 12.03 -17.93 12.56
CA LEU A 49 12.88 -18.61 11.57
C LEU A 49 14.39 -18.33 11.70
N SER A 50 14.81 -17.47 12.63
CA SER A 50 16.23 -17.07 12.78
C SER A 50 16.83 -17.41 14.15
N ARG A 51 16.67 -18.65 14.64
CA ARG A 51 17.46 -19.15 15.79
C ARG A 51 17.57 -20.68 15.95
N ARG A 52 18.51 -21.28 15.20
CA ARG A 52 19.33 -22.48 15.50
C ARG A 52 20.56 -22.36 14.58
N ASP A 53 21.81 -22.61 14.95
CA ASP A 53 22.45 -22.98 16.23
C ASP A 53 23.88 -22.38 16.20
N GLY A 54 24.54 -22.11 17.33
CA GLY A 54 25.85 -21.42 17.27
C GLY A 54 26.45 -20.91 18.58
N LYS A 55 26.72 -21.83 19.50
CA LYS A 55 27.40 -21.57 20.78
C LYS A 55 28.92 -21.54 20.58
N ASP A 56 29.60 -20.42 20.89
CA ASP A 56 30.48 -20.37 22.06
C ASP A 56 31.04 -18.97 22.41
N LYS A 57 31.62 -18.86 23.60
CA LYS A 57 32.11 -17.62 24.25
C LYS A 57 33.64 -17.54 24.20
N SER A 58 34.22 -16.34 24.05
CA SER A 58 35.38 -15.93 24.87
C SER A 58 35.64 -14.42 24.86
N VAL A 59 36.16 -13.93 25.98
CA VAL A 59 36.48 -12.51 26.26
C VAL A 59 37.97 -12.25 26.04
N THR A 60 38.32 -11.06 25.57
CA THR A 60 39.70 -10.57 25.45
C THR A 60 40.34 -10.21 26.80
N ARG A 61 41.46 -10.85 27.19
CA ARG A 61 42.55 -10.16 27.93
C ARG A 61 43.91 -10.90 28.03
N THR A 62 44.95 -10.25 27.49
CA THR A 62 46.37 -10.19 27.92
C THR A 62 47.30 -11.42 28.01
N LYS A 63 48.36 -11.35 27.17
CA LYS A 63 49.81 -11.64 27.41
C LYS A 63 50.22 -13.08 27.81
N SER A 64 51.28 -13.67 27.25
CA SER A 64 52.38 -13.20 26.38
C SER A 64 52.71 -14.28 25.30
N ASN A 65 53.77 -14.31 24.49
CA ASN A 65 55.10 -13.65 24.47
C ASN A 65 55.60 -13.42 23.01
N SER A 66 56.71 -12.67 22.88
CA SER A 66 57.55 -12.51 21.66
C SER A 66 58.86 -13.32 21.84
N PRO A 67 59.82 -13.46 20.87
CA PRO A 67 60.04 -12.63 19.67
C PRO A 67 60.52 -13.34 18.37
N ASN A 68 60.90 -12.51 17.38
CA ASN A 68 61.49 -12.78 16.05
C ASN A 68 60.54 -13.39 15.01
N GLY A 69 60.55 -12.97 13.73
CA GLY A 69 61.32 -11.90 13.09
C GLY A 69 61.44 -12.13 11.57
N SER A 70 61.51 -11.03 10.79
CA SER A 70 61.89 -10.97 9.35
C SER A 70 61.18 -11.89 8.33
N GLU A 71 60.22 -11.30 7.61
CA GLU A 71 60.35 -11.00 6.17
C GLU A 71 61.43 -11.75 5.35
N GLY A 72 61.05 -12.48 4.29
CA GLY A 72 62.02 -13.18 3.43
C GLY A 72 61.42 -13.84 2.17
N ARG A 73 61.91 -13.40 1.00
CA ARG A 73 61.47 -13.71 -0.37
C ARG A 73 61.79 -15.12 -0.92
N ASP A 74 61.12 -15.44 -2.02
CA ASP A 74 61.62 -16.11 -3.25
C ASP A 74 62.38 -17.46 -3.23
N ARG A 75 61.76 -18.40 -3.96
CA ARG A 75 62.37 -19.40 -4.89
C ARG A 75 63.06 -20.68 -4.33
N PRO A 76 63.14 -21.75 -5.16
CA PRO A 76 63.28 -23.13 -4.67
C PRO A 76 64.72 -23.66 -4.68
N GLN A 77 64.98 -24.72 -3.90
CA GLN A 77 66.28 -25.39 -3.84
C GLN A 77 66.30 -26.76 -4.53
N LYS A 78 67.19 -26.90 -5.53
CA LYS A 78 67.88 -28.15 -5.89
C LYS A 78 69.07 -28.34 -4.95
N LYS A 79 69.38 -29.56 -4.50
CA LYS A 79 70.66 -30.35 -4.56
C LYS A 79 70.33 -31.79 -4.08
N ALA A 80 70.80 -32.95 -4.56
CA ALA A 80 71.90 -33.44 -5.42
C ALA A 80 73.07 -34.13 -4.67
N LYS A 81 73.47 -35.32 -5.18
CA LYS A 81 74.63 -36.20 -4.82
C LYS A 81 74.44 -37.03 -3.51
N THR A 82 74.88 -38.29 -3.40
CA THR A 82 76.16 -38.93 -3.82
C THR A 82 76.08 -40.42 -4.25
N ASN A 83 76.93 -40.80 -5.23
CA ASN A 83 77.75 -42.04 -5.42
C ASN A 83 77.10 -43.44 -5.13
N GLY A 84 77.08 -44.44 -6.03
CA GLY A 84 78.21 -45.31 -6.49
C GLY A 84 78.39 -46.52 -5.53
N SER A 85 78.50 -47.80 -5.90
CA SER A 85 78.82 -48.50 -7.18
C SER A 85 78.24 -49.95 -7.23
N GLU A 86 78.48 -50.64 -8.36
CA GLU A 86 78.16 -52.02 -8.80
C GLU A 86 77.75 -53.14 -7.80
N GLY A 87 76.87 -54.04 -8.27
CA GLY A 87 76.61 -55.35 -7.67
C GLY A 87 75.38 -56.10 -8.22
N ARG A 88 75.54 -56.91 -9.29
CA ARG A 88 74.54 -57.94 -9.68
C ARG A 88 74.62 -59.11 -8.67
N PRO A 89 73.56 -59.93 -8.42
CA PRO A 89 72.87 -60.66 -9.49
C PRO A 89 71.34 -60.86 -9.37
N ILE A 90 70.72 -60.95 -10.55
CA ILE A 90 69.71 -61.94 -10.99
C ILE A 90 68.77 -62.55 -9.93
N VAL A 91 67.47 -62.23 -10.07
CA VAL A 91 66.37 -63.18 -9.78
C VAL A 91 65.55 -63.31 -11.07
N PRO A 92 65.18 -64.52 -11.54
CA PRO A 92 64.58 -64.68 -12.85
C PRO A 92 63.17 -64.07 -12.92
N ARG A 93 62.96 -63.11 -13.83
CA ARG A 93 61.60 -62.71 -14.22
C ARG A 93 61.04 -63.80 -15.13
N GLU A 94 59.87 -64.29 -14.76
CA GLU A 94 59.09 -65.28 -15.50
C GLU A 94 59.02 -64.95 -17.00
N VAL A 95 59.46 -65.89 -17.83
CA VAL A 95 59.59 -65.70 -19.29
C VAL A 95 58.21 -65.83 -19.93
N VAL A 96 57.44 -64.75 -19.89
CA VAL A 96 56.35 -64.55 -20.83
C VAL A 96 56.97 -64.42 -22.22
N ALA A 97 56.84 -65.47 -23.03
CA ALA A 97 57.42 -65.53 -24.36
C ALA A 97 56.93 -64.34 -25.20
N LYS A 98 57.86 -63.47 -25.62
CA LYS A 98 57.58 -62.28 -26.42
C LYS A 98 57.22 -62.73 -27.84
N PRO A 99 55.94 -62.65 -28.31
CA PRO A 99 55.50 -63.50 -29.42
C PRO A 99 56.11 -63.17 -30.79
N PHE A 100 56.62 -61.94 -30.98
CA PHE A 100 57.21 -61.52 -32.25
C PHE A 100 58.47 -60.67 -31.99
N HIS A 101 59.65 -61.22 -32.27
CA HIS A 101 60.90 -60.48 -32.37
C HIS A 101 61.13 -60.01 -33.81
N TRP A 102 60.70 -58.79 -34.14
CA TRP A 102 61.23 -58.08 -35.29
C TRP A 102 61.69 -56.71 -34.81
N GLN A 103 62.82 -56.25 -35.34
CA GLN A 103 63.40 -54.95 -35.03
C GLN A 103 63.78 -54.31 -36.35
N PHE A 104 63.24 -53.13 -36.60
CA PHE A 104 63.59 -52.31 -37.76
C PHE A 104 64.25 -51.04 -37.24
N SER A 105 65.41 -50.72 -37.78
CA SER A 105 66.23 -49.57 -37.40
C SER A 105 66.56 -48.79 -38.66
N HIS A 106 65.99 -47.59 -38.81
CA HIS A 106 66.33 -46.66 -39.88
C HIS A 106 67.47 -45.77 -39.42
N SER A 107 68.63 -45.86 -40.08
CA SER A 107 69.87 -45.16 -39.69
C SER A 107 70.35 -44.15 -40.74
N LYS A 108 69.44 -43.64 -41.57
CA LYS A 108 69.73 -42.67 -42.63
C LYS A 108 68.92 -41.39 -42.40
N ASP A 109 69.51 -40.23 -42.70
CA ASP A 109 68.90 -38.91 -42.48
C ASP A 109 67.82 -38.52 -43.52
N CYS A 110 67.36 -39.47 -44.34
CA CYS A 110 66.27 -39.29 -45.30
C CYS A 110 64.95 -39.91 -44.79
N PRO A 111 63.78 -39.47 -45.27
CA PRO A 111 62.51 -40.15 -45.01
C PRO A 111 62.57 -41.63 -45.40
N ILE A 112 61.97 -42.51 -44.60
CA ILE A 112 61.98 -43.97 -44.84
C ILE A 112 61.49 -44.36 -46.24
N THR A 113 60.56 -43.58 -46.81
CA THR A 113 59.99 -43.76 -48.15
C THR A 113 61.00 -43.53 -49.30
N GLU A 114 62.11 -42.86 -49.01
CA GLU A 114 63.16 -42.52 -49.98
C GLU A 114 64.38 -43.46 -49.89
N ASP A 115 64.34 -44.46 -49.00
CA ASP A 115 65.36 -45.50 -48.89
C ASP A 115 64.82 -46.85 -49.41
N PRO A 116 65.08 -47.23 -50.68
CA PRO A 116 64.49 -48.42 -51.29
C PRO A 116 64.78 -49.71 -50.53
N ASP A 117 65.95 -49.83 -49.90
CA ASP A 117 66.34 -51.00 -49.13
C ASP A 117 65.54 -51.11 -47.83
N SER A 118 65.33 -49.98 -47.14
CA SER A 118 64.51 -49.92 -45.92
C SER A 118 63.02 -50.11 -46.23
N VAL A 119 62.50 -49.52 -47.32
CA VAL A 119 61.14 -49.81 -47.80
C VAL A 119 61.00 -51.28 -48.15
N ALA A 120 61.94 -51.87 -48.90
CA ALA A 120 61.90 -53.29 -49.25
C ALA A 120 61.99 -54.19 -48.02
N HIS A 121 62.80 -53.84 -47.02
CA HIS A 121 62.88 -54.55 -45.75
C HIS A 121 61.55 -54.51 -44.99
N LEU A 122 60.87 -53.35 -44.98
CA LEU A 122 59.56 -53.21 -44.34
C LEU A 122 58.47 -53.97 -45.11
N VAL A 123 58.44 -53.82 -46.45
CA VAL A 123 57.51 -54.50 -47.38
C VAL A 123 57.59 -56.02 -47.29
N ARG A 124 58.79 -56.60 -47.09
CA ARG A 124 58.97 -58.04 -46.85
C ARG A 124 58.30 -58.57 -45.58
N HIS A 125 58.00 -57.71 -44.61
CA HIS A 125 57.28 -58.06 -43.38
C HIS A 125 55.79 -57.67 -43.39
N PHE A 126 55.35 -56.85 -44.37
CA PHE A 126 53.92 -56.68 -44.63
C PHE A 126 53.36 -57.94 -45.30
N LYS A 127 52.20 -58.41 -44.81
CA LYS A 127 51.48 -59.53 -45.42
C LYS A 127 50.77 -59.06 -46.70
N PRO A 128 50.66 -59.90 -47.75
CA PRO A 128 49.85 -59.61 -48.92
C PRO A 128 48.39 -59.23 -48.56
N ALA A 129 47.77 -58.41 -49.41
CA ALA A 129 46.43 -57.84 -49.17
C ALA A 129 45.27 -58.84 -49.06
N SER A 130 45.53 -60.14 -49.26
CA SER A 130 44.57 -61.24 -49.13
C SER A 130 44.78 -62.10 -47.87
N CYS A 131 45.77 -61.81 -47.02
CA CYS A 131 45.97 -62.57 -45.79
C CYS A 131 44.86 -62.30 -44.78
N PRO A 132 44.21 -63.34 -44.21
CA PRO A 132 43.27 -63.13 -43.12
C PRO A 132 43.99 -62.50 -41.93
N LEU A 133 43.50 -61.35 -41.48
CA LEU A 133 43.96 -60.74 -40.24
C LEU A 133 43.66 -61.72 -39.08
N PRO A 134 44.59 -61.90 -38.13
CA PRO A 134 44.31 -62.72 -36.96
C PRO A 134 43.07 -62.17 -36.23
N SER A 135 42.19 -63.07 -35.80
CA SER A 135 40.99 -62.70 -35.04
C SER A 135 41.38 -61.80 -33.86
N LEU A 136 40.64 -60.71 -33.66
CA LEU A 136 40.89 -59.74 -32.59
C LEU A 136 41.02 -60.45 -31.23
N ARG A 137 40.16 -61.46 -30.98
CA ARG A 137 40.14 -62.31 -29.76
C ARG A 137 41.44 -63.10 -29.51
N ASN A 138 42.30 -63.25 -30.52
CA ASN A 138 43.53 -64.02 -30.46
C ASN A 138 44.78 -63.12 -30.38
N MET A 139 44.63 -61.81 -30.21
CA MET A 139 45.75 -60.87 -30.04
C MET A 139 46.13 -60.69 -28.57
N THR A 140 47.43 -60.71 -28.27
CA THR A 140 47.98 -60.49 -26.91
C THR A 140 47.60 -59.14 -26.30
N GLU A 141 47.27 -58.15 -27.13
CA GLU A 141 46.91 -56.77 -26.74
C GLU A 141 45.41 -56.47 -26.93
N HIS A 142 44.58 -57.50 -27.10
CA HIS A 142 43.11 -57.40 -27.28
C HIS A 142 42.45 -56.43 -26.28
N ASP A 143 42.75 -56.60 -24.99
CA ASP A 143 42.11 -55.83 -23.92
C ASP A 143 42.58 -54.37 -23.90
N ALA A 144 43.82 -54.09 -24.33
CA ALA A 144 44.32 -52.73 -24.50
C ALA A 144 43.62 -52.01 -25.66
N TYR A 145 43.40 -52.71 -26.78
CA TYR A 145 42.63 -52.19 -27.92
C TYR A 145 41.17 -51.89 -27.55
N LEU A 146 40.49 -52.83 -26.87
CA LEU A 146 39.12 -52.60 -26.38
C LEU A 146 39.05 -51.44 -25.38
N SER A 147 40.02 -51.33 -24.47
CA SER A 147 40.11 -50.23 -23.51
C SER A 147 40.28 -48.87 -24.21
N LEU A 148 41.14 -48.79 -25.23
CA LEU A 148 41.32 -47.59 -26.04
C LEU A 148 40.05 -47.23 -26.82
N LYS A 149 39.40 -48.21 -27.46
CA LYS A 149 38.17 -47.98 -28.20
C LYS A 149 37.04 -47.48 -27.30
N LEU A 150 36.87 -48.10 -26.13
CA LEU A 150 35.92 -47.66 -25.10
C LEU A 150 36.25 -46.27 -24.56
N ALA A 151 37.53 -45.94 -24.38
CA ALA A 151 37.95 -44.60 -23.96
C ALA A 151 37.62 -43.54 -25.03
N GLN A 152 37.88 -43.83 -26.31
CA GLN A 152 37.56 -42.93 -27.43
C GLN A 152 36.04 -42.73 -27.61
N ASP A 153 35.24 -43.76 -27.36
CA ASP A 153 33.77 -43.67 -27.41
C ASP A 153 33.22 -42.87 -26.23
N ARG A 154 33.84 -42.98 -25.04
CA ARG A 154 33.55 -42.11 -23.89
C ARG A 154 34.00 -40.66 -24.12
N GLU A 155 35.16 -40.45 -24.74
CA GLU A 155 35.65 -39.11 -25.08
C GLU A 155 34.69 -38.37 -26.01
N ARG A 156 34.17 -39.04 -27.04
CA ARG A 156 33.10 -38.51 -27.90
C ARG A 156 31.84 -38.16 -27.11
N ALA A 157 31.34 -39.10 -26.29
CA ALA A 157 30.15 -38.85 -25.47
C ALA A 157 30.33 -37.70 -24.45
N ASN A 158 31.55 -37.50 -23.94
CA ASN A 158 31.89 -36.38 -23.07
C ASN A 158 31.99 -35.05 -23.82
N ALA A 159 32.53 -35.05 -25.04
CA ALA A 159 32.56 -33.87 -25.90
C ALA A 159 31.14 -33.42 -26.27
N ASP A 160 30.26 -34.35 -26.65
CA ASP A 160 28.85 -34.06 -26.93
C ASP A 160 28.16 -33.44 -25.70
N GLN A 161 28.35 -34.03 -24.51
CA GLN A 161 27.84 -33.50 -23.24
C GLN A 161 28.38 -32.10 -22.92
N LEU A 162 29.65 -31.82 -23.19
CA LEU A 162 30.25 -30.50 -22.97
C LEU A 162 29.57 -29.43 -23.84
N THR A 163 29.31 -29.72 -25.13
CA THR A 163 28.58 -28.75 -25.99
C THR A 163 27.14 -28.50 -25.53
N VAL A 164 26.49 -29.49 -24.90
CA VAL A 164 25.15 -29.33 -24.31
C VAL A 164 25.24 -28.49 -23.03
N ALA A 165 26.23 -28.73 -22.17
CA ALA A 165 26.48 -27.94 -20.97
C ALA A 165 26.77 -26.46 -21.29
N GLU A 166 27.59 -26.18 -22.30
CA GLU A 166 27.87 -24.82 -22.77
C GLU A 166 26.60 -24.11 -23.26
N LYS A 167 25.76 -24.79 -24.06
CA LYS A 167 24.47 -24.25 -24.51
C LYS A 167 23.54 -23.91 -23.35
N MET A 168 23.45 -24.79 -22.34
CA MET A 168 22.65 -24.53 -21.13
C MET A 168 23.23 -23.39 -20.30
N GLY A 169 24.55 -23.28 -20.16
CA GLY A 169 25.21 -22.16 -19.48
C GLY A 169 24.92 -20.81 -20.16
N ASN A 170 24.97 -20.76 -21.48
CA ASN A 170 24.61 -19.57 -22.26
C ASN A 170 23.12 -19.19 -22.11
N GLN A 171 22.22 -20.19 -22.06
CA GLN A 171 20.80 -19.97 -21.79
C GLN A 171 20.56 -19.45 -20.37
N ALA A 172 21.24 -19.99 -19.35
CA ALA A 172 21.17 -19.52 -17.97
C ALA A 172 21.60 -18.05 -17.87
N ALA A 173 22.77 -17.70 -18.43
CA ALA A 173 23.26 -16.32 -18.45
C ALA A 173 22.30 -15.34 -19.17
N SER A 174 21.64 -15.79 -20.24
CA SER A 174 20.61 -15.02 -20.94
C SER A 174 19.36 -14.79 -20.08
N LEU A 175 18.88 -15.83 -19.39
CA LEU A 175 17.75 -15.73 -18.46
C LEU A 175 18.07 -14.82 -17.26
N GLU A 176 19.26 -14.93 -16.68
CA GLU A 176 19.73 -14.02 -15.61
C GLU A 176 19.83 -12.56 -16.06
N ALA A 177 20.22 -12.30 -17.32
CA ALA A 177 20.20 -10.96 -17.88
C ALA A 177 18.75 -10.43 -18.00
N ARG A 178 17.83 -11.24 -18.52
CA ARG A 178 16.40 -10.88 -18.63
C ARG A 178 15.74 -10.64 -17.27
N LEU A 179 16.01 -11.49 -16.28
CA LEU A 179 15.49 -11.33 -14.91
C LEU A 179 15.97 -10.03 -14.25
N ARG A 180 17.23 -9.62 -14.50
CA ARG A 180 17.74 -8.32 -14.03
C ARG A 180 17.01 -7.14 -14.65
N VAL A 181 16.72 -7.18 -15.96
CA VAL A 181 15.94 -6.15 -16.65
C VAL A 181 14.53 -6.05 -16.06
N VAL A 182 13.79 -7.15 -16.04
CA VAL A 182 12.41 -7.21 -15.50
C VAL A 182 12.37 -6.80 -14.02
N SER A 183 13.38 -7.16 -13.22
CA SER A 183 13.45 -6.75 -11.82
C SER A 183 13.66 -5.24 -11.65
N ASN A 184 14.32 -4.56 -12.60
CA ASN A 184 14.52 -3.12 -12.56
C ASN A 184 13.27 -2.37 -13.09
N GLU A 185 12.64 -2.89 -14.15
CA GLU A 185 11.35 -2.39 -14.66
C GLU A 185 10.27 -2.47 -13.56
N ARG A 186 10.20 -3.58 -12.82
CA ARG A 186 9.28 -3.74 -11.68
C ARG A 186 9.53 -2.70 -10.58
N LYS A 187 10.79 -2.36 -10.28
CA LYS A 187 11.13 -1.33 -9.28
C LYS A 187 10.68 0.05 -9.77
N LEU A 188 10.99 0.41 -11.01
CA LEU A 188 10.59 1.68 -11.61
C LEU A 188 9.06 1.82 -11.65
N ALA A 189 8.34 0.76 -12.01
CA ALA A 189 6.88 0.73 -11.97
C ALA A 189 6.35 0.92 -10.54
N GLN A 190 6.96 0.25 -9.54
CA GLN A 190 6.59 0.41 -8.13
C GLN A 190 6.80 1.86 -7.63
N GLU A 191 7.90 2.52 -8.02
CA GLU A 191 8.16 3.93 -7.72
C GLU A 191 7.12 4.86 -8.37
N GLN A 192 6.72 4.58 -9.62
CA GLN A 192 5.64 5.31 -10.31
C GLN A 192 4.28 5.11 -9.63
N PHE A 193 3.97 3.90 -9.17
CA PHE A 193 2.75 3.60 -8.42
C PHE A 193 2.69 4.41 -7.11
N SER A 194 3.76 4.38 -6.29
CA SER A 194 3.80 5.16 -5.04
C SER A 194 3.71 6.68 -5.29
N PHE A 195 4.26 7.19 -6.39
CA PHE A 195 4.10 8.59 -6.77
C PHE A 195 2.65 8.94 -7.13
N LEU A 196 1.98 8.11 -7.96
CA LEU A 196 0.58 8.30 -8.34
C LEU A 196 -0.37 8.17 -7.14
N GLU A 197 -0.13 7.18 -6.27
CA GLU A 197 -0.86 6.97 -5.01
C GLU A 197 -0.81 8.24 -4.12
N SER A 198 0.39 8.83 -3.95
CA SER A 198 0.55 10.08 -3.19
C SER A 198 -0.20 11.27 -3.80
N GLN A 199 -0.33 11.31 -5.13
CA GLN A 199 -1.10 12.34 -5.84
C GLN A 199 -2.60 12.12 -5.70
N ILE A 200 -3.08 10.88 -5.77
CA ILE A 200 -4.49 10.53 -5.57
C ILE A 200 -4.92 10.93 -4.15
N GLU A 201 -4.14 10.57 -3.14
CA GLU A 201 -4.41 10.93 -1.73
C GLU A 201 -4.43 12.46 -1.54
N THR A 202 -3.43 13.16 -2.08
CA THR A 202 -3.36 14.63 -2.04
C THR A 202 -4.54 15.29 -2.77
N CYS A 203 -4.99 14.71 -3.89
CA CYS A 203 -6.12 15.23 -4.66
C CYS A 203 -7.45 14.99 -3.93
N SER A 204 -7.64 13.80 -3.36
CA SER A 204 -8.78 13.42 -2.53
C SER A 204 -8.94 14.37 -1.33
N GLN A 205 -7.86 14.62 -0.59
CA GLN A 205 -7.87 15.55 0.54
C GLN A 205 -8.22 16.98 0.11
N LYS A 206 -7.65 17.48 -0.99
CA LYS A 206 -8.00 18.81 -1.53
C LYS A 206 -9.47 18.91 -1.92
N HIS A 207 -10.00 17.90 -2.60
CA HIS A 207 -11.39 17.86 -3.03
C HIS A 207 -12.36 17.84 -1.83
N SER A 208 -12.05 17.04 -0.80
CA SER A 208 -12.80 17.02 0.47
C SER A 208 -12.77 18.39 1.17
N ASP A 209 -11.62 19.06 1.20
CA ASP A 209 -11.47 20.40 1.75
C ASP A 209 -12.26 21.46 0.97
N ASP A 210 -12.24 21.40 -0.36
CA ASP A 210 -12.98 22.31 -1.23
C ASP A 210 -14.50 22.11 -1.11
N LEU A 211 -14.98 20.86 -1.03
CA LEU A 211 -16.39 20.56 -0.80
C LEU A 211 -16.89 21.12 0.54
N ARG A 212 -16.07 21.01 1.61
CA ARG A 212 -16.37 21.60 2.92
C ARG A 212 -16.40 23.13 2.86
N ARG A 213 -15.46 23.76 2.14
CA ARG A 213 -15.45 25.22 1.91
C ARG A 213 -16.69 25.69 1.14
N ALA A 214 -17.01 25.04 0.02
CA ALA A 214 -18.18 25.37 -0.81
C ALA A 214 -19.49 25.25 -0.02
N THR A 215 -19.64 24.18 0.77
CA THR A 215 -20.81 23.97 1.65
C THR A 215 -20.96 25.09 2.69
N TYR A 216 -19.86 25.60 3.23
CA TYR A 216 -19.87 26.70 4.19
C TYR A 216 -20.26 28.02 3.52
N GLU A 217 -19.60 28.40 2.42
CA GLU A 217 -19.90 29.67 1.72
C GLU A 217 -21.33 29.69 1.15
N ALA A 218 -21.88 28.55 0.73
CA ALA A 218 -23.28 28.45 0.31
C ALA A 218 -24.29 28.69 1.45
N LYS A 219 -23.97 28.25 2.69
CA LYS A 219 -24.85 28.38 3.86
C LYS A 219 -24.69 29.72 4.60
N LYS A 220 -23.57 30.40 4.40
CA LYS A 220 -23.26 31.69 5.01
C LYS A 220 -24.29 32.80 4.71
N PRO A 221 -24.70 33.09 3.46
CA PRO A 221 -25.68 34.16 3.20
C PRO A 221 -27.05 33.90 3.84
N LEU A 222 -27.45 32.62 3.99
CA LEU A 222 -28.66 32.25 4.72
C LEU A 222 -28.54 32.58 6.22
N ALA A 223 -27.39 32.27 6.84
CA ALA A 223 -27.12 32.61 8.23
C ALA A 223 -27.02 34.12 8.47
N ASP A 224 -26.37 34.85 7.57
CA ASP A 224 -26.26 36.31 7.60
C ASP A 224 -27.65 36.96 7.46
N GLY A 225 -28.49 36.48 6.53
CA GLY A 225 -29.88 36.94 6.37
C GLY A 225 -30.76 36.69 7.61
N TYR A 226 -30.62 35.53 8.26
CA TYR A 226 -31.30 35.29 9.55
C TYR A 226 -30.81 36.21 10.66
N LEU A 227 -29.51 36.55 10.69
CA LEU A 227 -28.96 37.48 11.66
C LEU A 227 -29.54 38.90 11.47
N ASP A 228 -29.60 39.38 10.23
CA ASP A 228 -30.20 40.69 9.90
C ASP A 228 -31.69 40.76 10.27
N LEU A 229 -32.46 39.69 10.01
CA LEU A 229 -33.85 39.59 10.45
C LEU A 229 -33.98 39.66 11.98
N LEU A 230 -33.13 38.95 12.73
CA LEU A 230 -33.13 38.98 14.20
C LEU A 230 -32.78 40.36 14.75
N ILE A 231 -31.87 41.10 14.10
CA ILE A 231 -31.54 42.48 14.44
C ILE A 231 -32.75 43.39 14.19
N SER A 232 -33.38 43.31 13.01
CA SER A 232 -34.59 44.11 12.68
C SER A 232 -35.77 43.81 13.62
N LEU A 233 -35.97 42.54 13.98
CA LEU A 233 -36.97 42.09 14.95
C LEU A 233 -36.73 42.73 16.33
N LYS A 234 -35.49 42.72 16.81
CA LYS A 234 -35.11 43.31 18.10
C LYS A 234 -35.37 44.82 18.14
N GLU A 235 -35.01 45.55 17.09
CA GLU A 235 -35.28 47.00 17.00
C GLU A 235 -36.77 47.31 17.02
N LYS A 236 -37.58 46.54 16.28
CA LYS A 236 -39.05 46.72 16.25
C LYS A 236 -39.69 46.35 17.59
N LEU A 237 -39.16 45.37 18.31
CA LEU A 237 -39.63 45.02 19.65
C LEU A 237 -39.38 46.14 20.68
N GLU A 238 -38.19 46.75 20.69
CA GLU A 238 -37.92 47.89 21.59
C GLU A 238 -38.78 49.12 21.23
N LYS A 239 -39.00 49.41 19.93
CA LYS A 239 -39.95 50.45 19.51
C LYS A 239 -41.38 50.14 19.97
N LYS A 240 -41.84 48.89 19.84
CA LYS A 240 -43.19 48.49 20.27
C LYS A 240 -43.38 48.59 21.79
N LYS A 241 -42.32 48.34 22.56
CA LYS A 241 -42.28 48.53 24.01
C LYS A 241 -42.37 50.01 24.40
N ALA A 242 -41.65 50.90 23.71
CA ALA A 242 -41.79 52.35 23.89
C ALA A 242 -43.20 52.84 23.53
N ALA A 243 -43.76 52.36 22.41
CA ALA A 243 -45.14 52.68 22.01
C ALA A 243 -46.17 52.23 23.07
N ALA A 244 -46.02 51.02 23.62
CA ALA A 244 -46.93 50.50 24.66
C ALA A 244 -46.85 51.29 25.98
N ASP A 245 -45.66 51.78 26.35
CA ASP A 245 -45.48 52.69 27.49
C ASP A 245 -46.22 54.03 27.25
N CYS A 246 -46.00 54.65 26.09
CA CYS A 246 -46.66 55.90 25.68
C CYS A 246 -48.19 55.75 25.64
N GLU A 247 -48.69 54.65 25.07
CA GLU A 247 -50.12 54.33 25.02
C GLU A 247 -50.72 54.15 26.43
N SER A 248 -49.96 53.59 27.37
CA SER A 248 -50.41 53.46 28.76
C SER A 248 -50.50 54.80 29.47
N ARG A 249 -49.48 55.67 29.30
CA ARG A 249 -49.45 57.05 29.82
C ARG A 249 -50.58 57.89 29.23
N LEU A 250 -50.86 57.74 27.93
CA LEU A 250 -51.95 58.45 27.25
C LEU A 250 -53.31 58.02 27.81
N ARG A 251 -53.56 56.71 27.96
CA ARG A 251 -54.80 56.20 28.57
C ARG A 251 -55.00 56.68 30.01
N GLU A 252 -53.93 56.81 30.80
CA GLU A 252 -53.98 57.41 32.14
C GLU A 252 -54.37 58.90 32.08
N VAL A 253 -53.74 59.70 31.21
CA VAL A 253 -54.06 61.13 31.04
C VAL A 253 -55.51 61.32 30.58
N MET A 254 -56.02 60.49 29.65
CA MET A 254 -57.42 60.52 29.22
C MET A 254 -58.39 60.22 30.37
N ALA A 255 -58.11 59.19 31.18
CA ALA A 255 -58.93 58.87 32.35
C ALA A 255 -58.91 60.00 33.41
N ASN A 256 -57.75 60.63 33.63
CA ASN A 256 -57.62 61.78 34.52
C ASN A 256 -58.40 63.00 33.99
N ILE A 257 -58.41 63.24 32.68
CA ILE A 257 -59.21 64.28 32.04
C ILE A 257 -60.71 64.03 32.25
N ASP A 258 -61.18 62.80 32.10
CA ASP A 258 -62.60 62.46 32.27
C ASP A 258 -63.04 62.56 33.74
N LEU A 259 -62.22 62.11 34.68
CA LEU A 259 -62.43 62.32 36.11
C LEU A 259 -62.45 63.81 36.48
N LEU A 260 -61.57 64.62 35.90
CA LEU A 260 -61.52 66.05 36.17
C LEU A 260 -62.79 66.78 35.66
N LYS A 261 -63.32 66.39 34.50
CA LYS A 261 -64.64 66.88 34.02
C LYS A 261 -65.76 66.53 35.00
N GLU A 262 -65.78 65.31 35.53
CA GLU A 262 -66.77 64.88 36.54
C GLU A 262 -66.67 65.71 37.83
N ILE A 263 -65.45 65.97 38.31
CA ILE A 263 -65.19 66.83 39.48
C ILE A 263 -65.70 68.26 39.22
N MET A 264 -65.40 68.84 38.06
CA MET A 264 -65.85 70.20 37.69
C MET A 264 -67.38 70.30 37.59
N ASN A 265 -68.06 69.26 37.07
CA ASN A 265 -69.53 69.21 37.01
C ASN A 265 -70.19 69.23 38.40
N ASN A 266 -69.46 68.83 39.44
CA ASN A 266 -69.90 68.87 40.85
C ASN A 266 -69.60 70.21 41.56
N ASN A 267 -69.38 71.30 40.81
CA ASN A 267 -69.09 72.67 41.29
C ASN A 267 -67.77 72.83 42.08
N LEU A 268 -66.78 71.98 41.83
CA LEU A 268 -65.45 72.09 42.44
C LEU A 268 -64.50 72.90 41.54
N LEU A 269 -63.72 73.81 42.15
CA LEU A 269 -62.75 74.64 41.44
C LEU A 269 -61.47 73.84 41.11
N ALA A 270 -61.45 73.23 39.93
CA ALA A 270 -60.30 72.45 39.42
C ALA A 270 -59.98 72.74 37.94
N SER A 271 -60.41 73.90 37.42
CA SER A 271 -60.34 74.25 35.99
C SER A 271 -58.93 74.52 35.45
N GLU A 272 -57.95 74.80 36.31
CA GLU A 272 -56.58 75.16 35.90
C GLU A 272 -55.77 73.95 35.39
N GLU A 273 -56.02 72.76 35.93
CA GLU A 273 -55.34 71.52 35.54
C GLU A 273 -55.80 70.96 34.18
N LEU A 274 -57.04 71.27 33.77
CA LEU A 274 -57.63 70.74 32.55
C LEU A 274 -56.86 71.12 31.26
N PRO A 275 -56.48 72.39 31.00
CA PRO A 275 -55.64 72.73 29.86
C PRO A 275 -54.25 72.08 29.92
N HIS A 276 -53.67 71.88 31.12
CA HIS A 276 -52.37 71.21 31.27
C HIS A 276 -52.45 69.73 30.89
N LEU A 277 -53.49 69.01 31.35
CA LEU A 277 -53.71 67.62 30.94
C LEU A 277 -54.04 67.50 29.45
N ARG A 278 -54.81 68.44 28.87
CA ARG A 278 -55.07 68.49 27.42
C ARG A 278 -53.81 68.72 26.58
N ALA A 279 -52.89 69.56 27.03
CA ALA A 279 -51.60 69.72 26.37
C ALA A 279 -50.79 68.40 26.39
N LYS A 280 -50.81 67.70 27.52
CA LYS A 280 -50.11 66.40 27.70
C LYS A 280 -50.75 65.26 26.91
N GLU A 281 -52.07 65.26 26.72
CA GLU A 281 -52.78 64.34 25.82
C GLU A 281 -52.28 64.49 24.37
N ILE A 282 -52.11 65.72 23.90
CA ILE A 282 -51.59 66.02 22.55
C ILE A 282 -50.11 65.61 22.42
N GLU A 283 -49.28 65.92 23.43
CA GLU A 283 -47.87 65.54 23.50
C GLU A 283 -47.69 64.02 23.42
N LEU A 284 -48.40 63.27 24.27
CA LEU A 284 -48.37 61.80 24.30
C LEU A 284 -48.96 61.16 23.04
N GLY A 285 -49.97 61.79 22.42
CA GLY A 285 -50.51 61.36 21.13
C GLY A 285 -49.46 61.46 20.02
N ALA A 286 -48.72 62.57 19.96
CA ALA A 286 -47.62 62.74 19.01
C ALA A 286 -46.44 61.78 19.29
N GLU A 287 -46.10 61.54 20.58
CA GLU A 287 -45.09 60.55 20.98
C GLU A 287 -45.49 59.13 20.55
N LEU A 288 -46.78 58.78 20.66
CA LEU A 288 -47.32 57.49 20.23
C LEU A 288 -47.27 57.30 18.71
N ASP A 289 -47.64 58.31 17.92
CA ASP A 289 -47.57 58.26 16.46
C ASP A 289 -46.12 58.11 15.96
N VAL A 290 -45.15 58.80 16.57
CA VAL A 290 -43.72 58.64 16.25
C VAL A 290 -43.22 57.22 16.57
N ASN A 291 -43.73 56.62 17.65
CA ASN A 291 -43.38 55.27 18.07
C ASN A 291 -44.21 54.17 17.39
N ALA A 292 -45.13 54.51 16.48
CA ALA A 292 -46.03 53.56 15.84
C ALA A 292 -45.26 52.51 15.01
N VAL A 293 -45.29 51.25 15.45
CA VAL A 293 -44.68 50.12 14.73
C VAL A 293 -45.74 49.44 13.87
N SER A 294 -45.45 49.33 12.57
CA SER A 294 -46.27 48.56 11.63
C SER A 294 -46.43 47.09 12.06
N ASP A 295 -47.58 46.49 11.76
CA ASP A 295 -47.92 45.11 12.14
C ASP A 295 -46.84 44.11 11.70
N PHE A 296 -46.19 43.49 12.69
CA PHE A 296 -45.08 42.56 12.52
C PHE A 296 -45.48 41.10 12.71
N SER A 297 -46.69 40.76 12.25
CA SER A 297 -47.16 39.39 12.05
C SER A 297 -46.14 38.55 11.28
N ILE A 298 -45.85 37.35 11.78
CA ILE A 298 -44.77 36.46 11.28
C ILE A 298 -44.87 36.18 9.77
N GLY A 299 -46.09 36.09 9.22
CA GLY A 299 -46.31 35.89 7.78
C GLY A 299 -45.98 37.09 6.87
N LYS A 300 -45.47 38.20 7.43
CA LYS A 300 -44.96 39.38 6.70
C LYS A 300 -43.43 39.54 6.84
N LEU A 301 -42.75 38.57 7.44
CA LEU A 301 -41.29 38.53 7.44
C LEU A 301 -40.79 38.04 6.08
N ASP A 302 -39.90 38.80 5.47
CA ASP A 302 -39.11 38.38 4.30
C ASP A 302 -38.09 37.33 4.75
N LEU A 303 -38.55 36.10 5.00
CA LEU A 303 -37.68 34.98 5.35
C LEU A 303 -36.79 34.65 4.15
N PRO A 304 -35.47 34.46 4.33
CA PRO A 304 -34.62 33.92 3.27
C PRO A 304 -35.14 32.52 2.91
N GLY A 305 -35.65 32.38 1.70
CA GLY A 305 -36.43 31.21 1.32
C GLY A 305 -35.58 29.97 1.06
N ASP A 306 -36.13 28.80 1.38
CA ASP A 306 -35.54 27.51 1.00
C ASP A 306 -35.35 27.36 -0.53
N SER A 307 -36.04 28.20 -1.32
CA SER A 307 -36.01 28.26 -2.78
C SER A 307 -34.65 28.54 -3.42
N ASP A 308 -33.73 29.21 -2.71
CA ASP A 308 -32.38 29.53 -3.22
C ASP A 308 -31.35 28.43 -2.90
N LEU A 309 -31.74 27.38 -2.15
CA LEU A 309 -30.92 26.19 -1.98
C LEU A 309 -31.06 25.31 -3.23
N PRO A 310 -29.95 24.95 -3.92
CA PRO A 310 -30.03 24.03 -5.05
C PRO A 310 -30.61 22.69 -4.58
N GLU A 311 -31.68 22.24 -5.24
CA GLU A 311 -32.47 21.06 -4.87
C GLU A 311 -31.63 19.76 -4.81
N GLU A 312 -30.46 19.77 -5.46
CA GLU A 312 -29.41 18.76 -5.37
C GLU A 312 -28.90 18.51 -3.92
N PHE A 313 -29.02 19.48 -3.00
CA PHE A 313 -28.54 19.34 -1.61
C PHE A 313 -29.39 18.40 -0.74
N PHE A 314 -30.62 18.09 -1.16
CA PHE A 314 -31.51 17.13 -0.50
C PHE A 314 -31.57 15.78 -1.24
N GLY A 315 -30.63 15.56 -2.17
CA GLY A 315 -30.50 14.37 -3.00
C GLY A 315 -30.15 13.08 -2.25
N LYS A 316 -31.15 12.45 -1.64
CA LYS A 316 -31.31 10.99 -1.56
C LYS A 316 -30.19 10.20 -0.84
N GLU A 317 -30.07 10.37 0.48
CA GLU A 317 -29.55 9.30 1.34
C GLU A 317 -30.56 8.12 1.38
N GLY A 318 -30.35 7.12 0.51
CA GLY A 318 -31.04 5.83 0.59
C GLY A 318 -31.56 5.27 -0.73
N SER A 319 -31.25 3.99 -0.97
CA SER A 319 -31.79 3.16 -2.07
C SER A 319 -31.45 3.60 -3.50
N GLU A 320 -30.26 3.22 -3.97
CA GLU A 320 -30.15 2.07 -4.89
C GLU A 320 -28.71 1.55 -4.96
N GLY A 321 -28.53 0.25 -4.73
CA GLY A 321 -27.27 -0.43 -5.03
C GLY A 321 -27.20 -0.73 -6.51
N ARG A 322 -26.30 -0.07 -7.24
CA ARG A 322 -25.84 -0.51 -8.56
C ARG A 322 -24.31 -0.55 -8.55
N GLU A 323 -23.76 -1.75 -8.56
CA GLU A 323 -22.40 -1.98 -9.03
C GLU A 323 -22.30 -1.60 -10.52
N PRO A 324 -21.28 -0.86 -10.95
CA PRO A 324 -20.98 -0.66 -12.35
C PRO A 324 -19.89 -1.64 -12.82
N GLY A 325 -20.23 -2.51 -13.78
CA GLY A 325 -19.21 -3.07 -14.68
C GLY A 325 -19.06 -4.59 -14.74
N ASP A 326 -20.13 -5.33 -15.03
CA ASP A 326 -20.02 -6.70 -15.58
C ASP A 326 -20.81 -6.83 -16.90
N GLU A 327 -20.42 -6.04 -17.90
CA GLU A 327 -20.93 -6.13 -19.28
C GLU A 327 -19.80 -6.35 -20.29
N LEU A 328 -19.37 -7.61 -20.41
CA LEU A 328 -18.63 -8.06 -21.59
C LEU A 328 -19.19 -9.36 -22.17
N LYS A 329 -20.37 -9.21 -22.78
CA LYS A 329 -20.84 -9.92 -23.97
C LYS A 329 -20.79 -11.45 -23.92
N ARG A 330 -21.89 -12.07 -23.47
CA ARG A 330 -22.27 -13.40 -23.99
C ARG A 330 -22.50 -13.27 -25.50
N ALA A 331 -21.66 -13.93 -26.29
CA ALA A 331 -21.91 -14.10 -27.71
C ALA A 331 -23.04 -15.11 -27.93
N GLU A 332 -23.95 -14.76 -28.82
CA GLU A 332 -25.16 -15.50 -29.18
C GLU A 332 -24.80 -16.75 -30.00
N GLY A 333 -24.91 -17.93 -29.39
CA GLY A 333 -24.64 -19.23 -30.02
C GLY A 333 -25.91 -20.01 -30.27
N ARG A 334 -26.62 -19.71 -31.36
CA ARG A 334 -27.69 -20.58 -31.88
C ARG A 334 -27.08 -21.92 -32.30
N PHE A 335 -27.50 -22.99 -31.64
CA PHE A 335 -27.41 -24.33 -32.22
C PHE A 335 -28.70 -24.57 -33.00
N GLU A 336 -28.57 -24.90 -34.29
CA GLU A 336 -29.67 -25.46 -35.07
C GLU A 336 -29.64 -26.98 -34.94
N ASP A 337 -30.80 -27.57 -34.66
CA ASP A 337 -30.96 -29.02 -34.58
C ASP A 337 -30.79 -29.62 -35.99
N GLY A 338 -29.70 -30.37 -36.19
CA GLY A 338 -29.43 -31.15 -37.40
C GLY A 338 -29.84 -32.61 -37.17
N GLU A 339 -30.76 -33.11 -37.99
CA GLU A 339 -31.35 -34.44 -37.90
C GLU A 339 -30.31 -35.57 -38.08
N PHE A 340 -30.49 -36.67 -37.35
CA PHE A 340 -29.81 -37.94 -37.61
C PHE A 340 -30.67 -38.79 -38.56
N GLU A 341 -30.13 -39.18 -39.72
CA GLU A 341 -30.52 -40.43 -40.40
C GLU A 341 -29.27 -41.21 -40.86
N GLU A 342 -29.37 -42.53 -40.66
CA GLU A 342 -28.61 -43.71 -41.11
C GLU A 342 -27.17 -43.61 -41.67
#